data_AF-A0A7S1DU20-F1
#
_entry.id   AF-A0A7S1DU20-F1
#
_cell.length_a   1.000
_cell.length_b   1.000
_cell.length_c   1.000
_cell.angle_alpha   90.00
_cell.angle_beta   90.00
_cell.angle_gamma   90.00
#
_symmetry.space_group_name_H-M   'P 1'
#
loop_
_entity.id
_entity.type
_entity.pdbx_description
1 polymer ?
#
loop_
_entity_poly.entity_id
_entity_poly.type
_entity_poly.pdbx_seq_one_letter_code
_entity_poly.pdbx_strand_id
1 'polypeptide(L)'
;LSGLPVLTYTVSSERMDDEALSWFVDNQVAKRLLAVRGVGSVARVGGVTREVRVELDPQRLLALGVTAAQVSRQLKQVQQEAPGGRAQLGGAEQSLRTI
;
A
#
# COMPACT_ATOMS: atom_id res chain seq x y z
N LEU A 1 -9.42 -14.50 -16.11
CA LEU A 1 -10.84 -14.91 -16.08
C LEU A 1 -11.35 -14.76 -14.65
N SER A 2 -11.88 -13.60 -14.28
CA SER A 2 -12.64 -13.44 -13.03
C SER A 2 -14.10 -13.71 -13.36
N GLY A 3 -14.71 -14.68 -12.69
CA GLY A 3 -16.14 -14.97 -12.82
C GLY A 3 -16.98 -13.78 -12.36
N LEU A 4 -18.21 -13.68 -12.87
CA LEU A 4 -19.17 -12.67 -12.42
C LEU A 4 -19.37 -12.77 -10.90
N PRO A 5 -19.53 -11.63 -10.19
CA PRO A 5 -19.75 -11.65 -8.76
C PRO A 5 -21.02 -12.46 -8.43
N VAL A 6 -20.88 -13.41 -7.50
CA VAL A 6 -22.00 -14.25 -7.03
C VAL A 6 -22.85 -13.49 -6.00
N LEU A 7 -22.24 -12.56 -5.25
CA LEU A 7 -22.89 -11.73 -4.23
C LEU A 7 -22.35 -10.31 -4.30
N THR A 8 -23.25 -9.34 -4.16
CA THR A 8 -22.92 -7.90 -4.07
C THR A 8 -23.58 -7.33 -2.83
N TYR A 9 -22.81 -6.60 -2.03
CA TYR A 9 -23.28 -5.92 -0.82
C TYR A 9 -23.02 -4.42 -0.93
N THR A 10 -23.87 -3.63 -0.29
CA THR A 10 -23.62 -2.20 -0.05
C THR A 10 -23.25 -2.02 1.41
N VAL A 11 -22.26 -1.18 1.67
CA VAL A 11 -21.78 -0.87 3.02
C VAL A 11 -22.01 0.62 3.29
N SER A 12 -22.58 0.95 4.44
CA SER A 12 -22.81 2.32 4.90
C SER A 12 -22.45 2.46 6.39
N SER A 13 -22.15 3.68 6.82
CA SER A 13 -21.82 4.00 8.22
C SER A 13 -22.14 5.46 8.52
N GLU A 14 -22.75 5.74 9.67
CA GLU A 14 -22.93 7.10 10.19
C GLU A 14 -21.71 7.61 10.96
N ARG A 15 -20.78 6.71 11.30
CA ARG A 15 -19.61 6.99 12.18
C ARG A 15 -18.28 6.99 11.45
N MET A 16 -18.25 6.57 10.18
CA MET A 16 -17.05 6.55 9.35
C MET A 16 -17.30 7.40 8.12
N ASP A 17 -16.34 8.25 7.78
CA ASP A 17 -16.31 8.90 6.47
C ASP A 17 -15.94 7.89 5.37
N ASP A 18 -16.01 8.33 4.12
CA ASP A 18 -15.75 7.48 2.95
C ASP A 18 -14.35 6.87 2.96
N GLU A 19 -13.36 7.60 3.48
CA GLU A 19 -11.97 7.14 3.57
C GLU A 19 -11.82 6.02 4.60
N ALA A 20 -12.29 6.24 5.82
CA ALA A 20 -12.26 5.26 6.89
C ALA A 20 -13.08 4.02 6.51
N LEU A 21 -14.24 4.21 5.89
CA LEU A 21 -15.10 3.10 5.46
C LEU A 21 -14.46 2.28 4.34
N SER A 22 -13.87 2.95 3.34
CA SER A 22 -13.13 2.29 2.26
C SER A 22 -11.95 1.49 2.80
N TRP A 23 -11.18 2.07 3.74
CA TRP A 23 -10.07 1.38 4.38
C TRP A 23 -10.54 0.17 5.20
N PHE A 24 -11.63 0.31 5.96
CA PHE A 24 -12.22 -0.78 6.74
C PHE A 24 -12.66 -1.95 5.85
N VAL A 25 -13.31 -1.66 4.73
CA VAL A 25 -13.73 -2.68 3.76
C VAL A 25 -12.51 -3.43 3.22
N ASP A 26 -11.48 -2.73 2.76
CA ASP A 26 -10.31 -3.37 2.16
C ASP A 26 -9.44 -4.12 3.17
N ASN A 27 -9.24 -3.54 4.36
CA ASN A 27 -8.26 -4.04 5.33
C ASN A 27 -8.82 -4.99 6.36
N GLN A 28 -10.15 -5.05 6.54
CA GLN A 28 -10.78 -5.96 7.48
C GLN A 28 -11.82 -6.86 6.80
N VAL A 29 -12.80 -6.28 6.11
CA VAL A 29 -13.92 -7.06 5.56
C VAL A 29 -13.45 -7.99 4.44
N ALA A 30 -12.72 -7.46 3.45
CA ALA A 30 -12.22 -8.24 2.33
C ALA A 30 -11.30 -9.38 2.79
N LYS A 31 -10.39 -9.11 3.74
CA LYS A 31 -9.50 -10.14 4.32
C LYS A 31 -10.29 -11.25 5.03
N ARG A 32 -11.31 -10.89 5.81
CA ARG A 32 -12.18 -11.88 6.48
C ARG A 32 -12.97 -12.72 5.48
N LEU A 33 -13.50 -12.11 4.42
CA LEU A 33 -14.25 -12.83 3.38
C LEU A 33 -13.35 -13.75 2.56
N LEU A 34 -12.15 -13.30 2.19
CA LEU A 34 -11.15 -14.13 1.49
C LEU A 34 -10.70 -15.35 2.30
N ALA A 35 -10.78 -15.29 3.63
CA ALA A 35 -10.47 -16.44 4.49
C ALA A 35 -11.56 -17.52 4.50
N VAL A 36 -12.76 -17.23 3.97
CA VAL A 36 -13.85 -18.21 3.89
C VAL A 36 -13.58 -19.20 2.76
N ARG A 37 -13.65 -20.50 3.06
CA ARG A 37 -13.44 -21.57 2.07
C ARG A 37 -14.39 -21.40 0.88
N GLY A 38 -13.82 -21.40 -0.32
CA GLY A 38 -14.58 -21.25 -1.57
C GLY A 38 -14.66 -19.81 -2.10
N VAL A 39 -14.19 -18.81 -1.35
CA VAL A 39 -14.09 -17.44 -1.85
C VAL A 39 -12.79 -17.26 -2.63
N GLY A 40 -12.90 -17.14 -3.95
CA GLY A 40 -11.74 -16.94 -4.84
C GLY A 40 -11.29 -15.49 -4.99
N SER A 41 -12.18 -14.52 -4.81
CA SER A 41 -11.86 -13.10 -4.90
C SER A 41 -12.90 -12.23 -4.20
N VAL A 42 -12.47 -11.08 -3.70
CA VAL A 42 -13.33 -10.02 -3.14
C VAL A 42 -12.81 -8.70 -3.68
N ALA A 43 -13.71 -7.85 -4.18
CA ALA A 43 -13.36 -6.52 -4.69
C ALA A 43 -14.36 -5.50 -4.15
N ARG A 44 -13.84 -4.34 -3.74
CA ARG A 44 -14.65 -3.15 -3.48
C ARG A 44 -14.88 -2.40 -4.79
N VAL A 45 -16.11 -1.93 -4.99
CA VAL A 45 -16.48 -1.09 -6.13
C VAL A 45 -16.90 0.28 -5.59
N GLY A 46 -16.35 1.36 -6.15
CA GLY A 46 -16.55 2.71 -5.65
C GLY A 46 -15.78 3.00 -4.35
N GLY A 47 -16.19 4.05 -3.62
CA GLY A 47 -15.48 4.58 -2.45
C GLY A 47 -14.21 5.33 -2.85
N VAL A 48 -13.29 5.51 -1.90
CA VAL A 48 -12.03 6.25 -2.11
C VAL A 48 -10.82 5.36 -1.93
N THR A 49 -9.73 5.72 -2.60
CA THR A 49 -8.44 5.04 -2.48
C THR A 49 -7.44 6.05 -1.93
N ARG A 50 -6.76 5.69 -0.84
CA ARG A 50 -5.72 6.54 -0.27
C ARG A 50 -4.49 6.51 -1.17
N GLU A 51 -4.08 7.68 -1.64
CA GLU A 51 -2.89 7.86 -2.47
C GLU A 51 -1.96 8.91 -1.87
N VAL A 52 -0.66 8.70 -1.99
CA VAL A 52 0.35 9.72 -1.67
C VAL A 52 0.77 10.37 -2.97
N ARG A 53 0.44 11.66 -3.14
CA ARG A 53 0.84 12.45 -4.30
C ARG A 53 2.11 13.24 -3.98
N VAL A 54 3.11 13.08 -4.83
CA VAL A 54 4.34 13.89 -4.76
C VAL A 54 4.29 14.94 -5.86
N GLU A 55 4.17 16.19 -5.46
CA GLU A 55 4.18 17.34 -6.36
C GLU A 55 5.60 17.89 -6.48
N LEU A 56 6.09 18.03 -7.72
CA LEU A 56 7.43 18.51 -8.00
C LEU A 56 7.38 19.97 -8.44
N ASP A 57 8.20 20.81 -7.83
CA ASP A 57 8.39 22.21 -8.22
C ASP A 57 9.47 22.31 -9.33
N PRO A 58 9.11 22.69 -10.57
CA PRO A 58 10.07 22.76 -11.67
C PRO A 58 11.22 23.74 -11.44
N GLN A 59 10.99 24.85 -10.73
CA GLN A 59 12.03 25.85 -10.46
C GLN A 59 13.08 25.29 -9.50
N ARG A 60 12.64 24.55 -8.48
CA ARG A 60 13.55 23.86 -7.55
C ARG A 60 14.33 22.74 -8.24
N LEU A 61 13.68 21.97 -9.11
CA LEU A 61 14.36 20.93 -9.89
C LEU A 61 15.50 21.51 -10.73
N LEU A 62 15.25 22.61 -11.43
CA LEU A 62 16.25 23.31 -12.25
C LEU A 62 17.38 23.89 -11.40
N ALA A 63 17.05 24.57 -10.29
CA ALA A 63 18.05 25.15 -9.40
C ALA A 63 18.99 24.09 -8.78
N LEU A 64 18.49 22.88 -8.57
CA LEU A 64 19.24 21.75 -8.03
C LEU A 64 19.87 20.87 -9.13
N GLY A 65 19.63 21.16 -10.41
CA GLY A 65 20.13 20.36 -11.53
C GLY A 65 19.58 18.91 -11.57
N VAL A 66 18.41 18.67 -10.96
CA VAL A 66 17.79 17.34 -10.88
C VAL A 66 16.57 17.22 -11.79
N THR A 67 16.34 16.02 -12.29
CA THR A 67 15.20 15.69 -13.15
C THR A 67 14.10 15.00 -12.35
N ALA A 68 12.85 15.11 -12.82
CA ALA A 68 11.73 14.36 -12.25
C ALA A 68 11.98 12.84 -12.25
N ALA A 69 12.68 12.32 -13.26
CA ALA A 69 13.04 10.92 -13.34
C ALA A 69 14.04 10.50 -12.24
N GLN A 70 14.99 11.37 -11.86
CA GLN A 70 15.88 11.13 -10.71
C GLN A 70 15.10 11.09 -9.40
N VAL A 71 14.15 12.02 -9.19
CA VAL A 71 13.29 12.02 -7.99
C VAL A 71 12.45 10.75 -7.91
N SER A 72 11.81 10.34 -9.02
CA SER A 72 11.02 9.10 -9.08
C SER A 72 11.86 7.86 -8.75
N ARG A 73 13.09 7.76 -9.30
CA ARG A 73 14.01 6.66 -8.97
C ARG A 73 14.40 6.66 -7.50
N GLN A 74 14.71 7.82 -6.92
CA GLN A 74 15.08 7.94 -5.51
C GLN A 74 13.93 7.52 -4.59
N LEU A 75 12.71 7.99 -4.85
CA LEU A 75 11.52 7.59 -4.08
C LEU A 75 11.31 6.08 -4.13
N LYS A 76 11.49 5.46 -5.31
CA LYS A 76 11.38 4.00 -5.47
C LYS A 76 12.48 3.22 -4.72
N GLN A 77 13.68 3.80 -4.59
CA GLN A 77 14.77 3.20 -3.83
C GLN A 77 14.54 3.30 -2.32
N VAL A 78 14.09 4.45 -1.82
CA VAL A 78 13.78 4.63 -0.39
C VAL A 78 12.61 3.75 0.05
N GLN A 79 11.62 3.53 -0.82
CA GLN A 79 10.49 2.65 -0.50
C GLN A 79 10.89 1.17 -0.40
N GLN A 80 12.02 0.77 -0.99
CA GLN A 80 12.55 -0.58 -0.79
C GLN A 80 13.27 -0.63 0.57
N GLU A 81 12.57 -1.16 1.58
CA GLU A 81 13.23 -1.60 2.80
C GLU A 81 14.23 -2.71 2.43
N ALA A 82 15.52 -2.41 2.41
CA ALA A 82 16.54 -3.43 2.26
C ALA A 82 16.57 -4.24 3.58
N PRO A 83 16.26 -5.55 3.59
CA PRO A 83 16.53 -6.36 4.76
C PRO A 83 18.03 -6.31 5.00
N GLY A 84 18.47 -5.80 6.15
CA GLY A 84 19.87 -5.46 6.46
C GLY A 84 20.81 -6.65 6.61
N GLY A 85 20.49 -7.80 6.00
CA GLY A 85 21.27 -9.02 6.08
C GLY A 85 21.22 -9.66 7.47
N ARG A 86 21.71 -10.90 7.54
CA ARG A 86 21.92 -11.63 8.80
C ARG A 86 23.39 -11.50 9.16
N ALA A 87 23.71 -10.97 10.34
CA ALA A 87 25.05 -11.09 10.92
C ALA A 87 24.99 -12.05 12.10
N GLN A 88 25.75 -13.14 12.04
CA GLN A 88 25.95 -14.05 13.17
C GLN A 88 27.18 -13.58 13.95
N LEU A 89 26.94 -12.98 15.11
CA LEU A 89 27.97 -12.64 16.09
C LEU A 89 27.77 -13.55 17.31
N GLY A 90 28.74 -14.44 17.56
CA GLY A 90 28.80 -15.20 18.81
C GLY A 90 27.66 -16.19 19.07
N GLY A 91 27.00 -16.72 18.03
CA GLY A 91 25.91 -17.70 18.19
C GLY A 91 24.54 -17.12 18.50
N ALA A 92 24.39 -15.79 18.55
CA ALA A 92 23.10 -15.11 18.58
C ALA A 92 22.73 -14.58 17.19
N GLU A 93 21.49 -14.80 16.76
CA GLU A 93 20.95 -14.17 15.55
C GLU A 93 20.50 -12.75 15.89
N GLN A 94 21.10 -11.75 15.25
CA GLN A 94 20.66 -10.38 15.36
C GLN A 94 20.20 -9.86 13.99
N SER A 95 18.93 -9.49 13.90
CA SER A 95 18.38 -8.82 12.72
C SER A 95 18.92 -7.40 12.65
N LEU A 96 19.67 -7.10 11.57
CA LEU A 96 20.09 -5.74 11.25
C LEU A 96 19.01 -5.09 10.36
N ARG A 97 18.57 -3.89 10.74
CA ARG A 97 17.74 -3.03 9.89
C ARG A 97 18.55 -1.79 9.55
N THR A 98 18.84 -1.59 8.27
CA THR A 98 19.41 -0.33 7.78
C THR A 98 18.24 0.57 7.39
N ILE A 99 18.21 1.78 7.96
CA ILE A 99 17.27 2.85 7.60
C ILE A 99 17.68 3.53 6.30
#